data_AF-A0A0J8Y1U5-F1
#
_entry.id   AF-A0A0J8Y1U5-F1
#
_cell.length_a   1.000
_cell.length_b   1.000
_cell.length_c   1.000
_cell.angle_alpha   90.00
_cell.angle_beta   90.00
_cell.angle_gamma   90.00
#
_symmetry.space_group_name_H-M   'P 1'
#
loop_
_entity.id
_entity.type
_entity.pdbx_description
1 polymer ?
#
loop_
_entity_poly.entity_id
_entity_poly.type
_entity_poly.pdbx_seq_one_letter_code
_entity_poly.pdbx_strand_id
1 'polypeptide(L)'
;MPDYGNKYEDFLFHKIDDSDLLSGFLIGHLVIEILLEKIASNYDIKLKEHFLSLTHSRKINFLKSLELIDDGTASGLQKINRMRNKFANELGYEPNKGELLNLISNLRANFCDITGGLEQLHEALEECNTLQSANEKYGCGLADLFIQIVYDLEEYRKNEAAV
;
A
#
# COMPACT_ATOMS: atom_id res chain seq x y z
N MET A 1 22.44 -17.39 -8.21
CA MET A 1 21.75 -16.11 -8.47
C MET A 1 20.98 -15.76 -7.21
N PRO A 2 21.07 -14.53 -6.67
CA PRO A 2 20.24 -14.19 -5.53
C PRO A 2 18.81 -14.06 -6.04
N ASP A 3 17.92 -14.76 -5.37
CA ASP A 3 16.47 -14.71 -5.52
C ASP A 3 16.01 -13.29 -5.11
N TYR A 4 15.94 -12.39 -6.10
CA TYR A 4 15.56 -10.98 -5.92
C TYR A 4 14.08 -10.73 -6.20
N GLY A 5 13.24 -11.77 -6.24
CA GLY A 5 11.80 -11.57 -6.27
C GLY A 5 11.32 -11.08 -4.91
N ASN A 6 10.78 -9.86 -4.82
CA ASN A 6 10.01 -9.51 -3.64
C ASN A 6 8.83 -10.49 -3.59
N LYS A 7 8.84 -11.45 -2.66
CA LYS A 7 7.79 -12.48 -2.56
C LYS A 7 6.36 -11.92 -2.49
N TYR A 8 6.24 -10.66 -2.10
CA TYR A 8 4.96 -9.95 -2.08
C TYR A 8 4.56 -9.43 -3.45
N GLU A 9 5.50 -9.12 -4.34
CA GLU A 9 5.22 -8.70 -5.71
C GLU A 9 4.49 -9.79 -6.48
N ASP A 10 5.09 -10.98 -6.62
CA ASP A 10 4.45 -12.11 -7.32
C ASP A 10 3.08 -12.44 -6.70
N PHE A 11 3.00 -12.41 -5.36
CA PHE A 11 1.75 -12.63 -4.64
C PHE A 11 0.71 -11.56 -4.97
N LEU A 12 1.07 -10.28 -4.90
CA LEU A 12 0.15 -9.17 -5.14
C LEU A 12 -0.28 -9.11 -6.59
N PHE A 13 0.65 -9.29 -7.52
CA PHE A 13 0.36 -9.33 -8.95
C PHE A 13 -0.71 -10.38 -9.25
N HIS A 14 -0.49 -11.64 -8.87
CA HIS A 14 -1.46 -12.71 -9.12
C HIS A 14 -2.76 -12.54 -8.32
N LYS A 15 -2.70 -12.12 -7.06
CA LYS A 15 -3.90 -12.09 -6.21
C LYS A 15 -4.77 -10.87 -6.44
N ILE A 16 -4.20 -9.74 -6.82
CA ILE A 16 -4.98 -8.52 -7.07
C ILE A 16 -5.52 -8.51 -8.49
N ASP A 17 -4.76 -8.97 -9.48
CA ASP A 17 -5.22 -8.95 -10.89
C ASP A 17 -6.40 -9.91 -11.13
N ASP A 18 -6.44 -11.04 -10.41
CA ASP A 18 -7.55 -12.01 -10.44
C ASP A 18 -8.77 -11.58 -9.59
N SER A 19 -8.71 -10.43 -8.91
CA SER A 19 -9.72 -10.01 -7.93
C SER A 19 -10.55 -8.82 -8.40
N ASP A 20 -11.78 -8.72 -7.90
CA ASP A 20 -12.52 -7.45 -7.97
C ASP A 20 -11.83 -6.36 -7.14
N LEU A 21 -12.19 -5.10 -7.37
CA LEU A 21 -11.59 -3.93 -6.73
C LEU A 21 -11.58 -4.01 -5.20
N LEU A 22 -12.70 -4.42 -4.58
CA LEU A 22 -12.80 -4.51 -3.12
C LEU A 22 -11.86 -5.59 -2.58
N SER A 23 -11.93 -6.78 -3.18
CA SER A 23 -11.10 -7.93 -2.79
C SER A 23 -9.60 -7.60 -2.96
N GLY A 24 -9.22 -7.02 -4.10
CA GLY A 24 -7.84 -6.59 -4.36
C GLY A 24 -7.36 -5.53 -3.37
N PHE A 25 -8.20 -4.56 -3.02
CA PHE A 25 -7.85 -3.53 -2.03
C PHE A 25 -7.66 -4.12 -0.63
N LEU A 26 -8.50 -5.08 -0.25
CA LEU A 26 -8.39 -5.77 1.03
C LEU A 26 -7.09 -6.60 1.10
N ILE A 27 -6.76 -7.33 0.02
CA ILE A 27 -5.52 -8.12 -0.07
C ILE A 27 -4.30 -7.21 0.10
N GLY A 28 -4.22 -6.11 -0.66
CA GLY A 28 -3.13 -5.16 -0.55
C GLY A 28 -3.04 -4.52 0.86
N HIS A 29 -4.18 -4.16 1.44
CA HIS A 29 -4.25 -3.60 2.80
C HIS A 29 -3.75 -4.59 3.87
N LEU A 30 -4.08 -5.87 3.74
CA LEU A 30 -3.58 -6.93 4.64
C LEU A 30 -2.06 -7.14 4.52
N VAL A 31 -1.51 -7.05 3.30
CA VAL A 31 -0.06 -7.14 3.10
C VAL A 31 0.66 -5.97 3.77
N ILE A 32 0.12 -4.75 3.64
CA ILE A 32 0.62 -3.57 4.37
C ILE A 32 0.60 -3.85 5.88
N GLU A 33 -0.52 -4.32 6.42
CA GLU A 33 -0.65 -4.62 7.86
C GLU A 33 0.44 -5.57 8.36
N ILE A 34 0.69 -6.65 7.62
CA ILE A 34 1.75 -7.63 7.94
C ILE A 34 3.13 -6.97 7.93
N LEU A 35 3.39 -6.05 7.00
CA LEU A 35 4.68 -5.34 6.93
C LEU A 35 4.86 -4.36 8.08
N LEU A 36 3.82 -3.60 8.45
CA LEU A 36 3.86 -2.72 9.62
C LEU A 36 4.16 -3.50 10.90
N GLU A 37 3.55 -4.69 11.06
CA GLU A 37 3.81 -5.58 12.20
C GLU A 37 5.24 -6.10 12.23
N LYS A 38 5.82 -6.39 11.07
CA LYS A 38 7.22 -6.81 10.95
C LYS A 38 8.18 -5.67 11.26
N ILE A 39 7.91 -4.45 10.79
CA ILE A 39 8.70 -3.26 11.13
C ILE A 39 8.71 -3.07 12.65
N ALA A 40 7.53 -3.05 13.29
CA ALA A 40 7.43 -2.93 14.75
C ALA A 40 8.16 -4.05 15.50
N SER A 41 8.04 -5.29 15.04
CA SER A 41 8.66 -6.45 15.68
C SER A 41 10.18 -6.49 15.51
N ASN A 42 10.71 -5.94 14.41
CA ASN A 42 12.13 -5.80 14.17
C ASN A 42 12.75 -4.73 15.08
N TYR A 43 12.03 -3.64 15.33
CA TYR A 43 12.44 -2.58 16.25
C TYR A 43 12.51 -3.08 17.71
N ASP A 44 11.40 -3.63 18.24
CA ASP A 44 11.39 -4.28 19.55
C ASP A 44 10.28 -5.34 19.64
N ILE A 45 10.69 -6.60 19.78
CA ILE A 45 9.78 -7.74 19.90
C ILE A 45 8.80 -7.62 21.09
N LYS A 46 9.16 -6.88 22.15
CA LYS A 46 8.30 -6.67 23.32
C LYS A 46 7.09 -5.79 23.00
N LEU A 47 7.17 -4.96 21.96
CA LEU A 47 6.08 -4.09 21.53
C LEU A 47 5.02 -4.85 20.72
N LYS A 48 5.31 -6.07 20.27
CA LYS A 48 4.46 -6.84 19.35
C LYS A 48 3.01 -6.98 19.84
N GLU A 49 2.80 -7.46 21.06
CA GLU A 49 1.45 -7.66 21.60
C GLU A 49 0.67 -6.35 21.70
N HIS A 50 1.33 -5.28 22.15
CA HIS A 50 0.71 -3.95 22.19
C HIS A 50 0.36 -3.49 20.76
N PHE A 51 1.30 -3.61 19.82
CA PHE A 51 1.13 -3.18 18.44
C PHE A 51 -0.02 -3.92 17.74
N LEU A 52 -0.13 -5.24 17.93
CA LEU A 52 -1.21 -6.06 17.36
C LEU A 52 -2.60 -5.65 17.86
N SER A 53 -2.70 -5.10 19.08
CA SER A 53 -3.97 -4.61 19.63
C SER A 53 -4.43 -3.27 19.06
N LEU A 54 -3.55 -2.55 18.35
CA LEU A 54 -3.85 -1.24 17.77
C LEU A 54 -4.69 -1.38 16.51
N THR A 55 -5.56 -0.39 16.28
CA THR A 55 -6.21 -0.23 14.97
C THR A 55 -5.16 0.13 13.91
N HIS A 56 -5.41 -0.16 12.63
CA HIS A 56 -4.48 0.16 11.54
C HIS A 56 -4.02 1.62 11.53
N SER A 57 -4.94 2.58 11.71
CA SER A 57 -4.60 4.01 11.84
C SER A 57 -3.66 4.30 13.01
N ARG A 58 -3.82 3.59 14.14
CA ARG A 58 -2.95 3.73 15.32
C ARG A 58 -1.60 3.04 15.10
N LYS A 59 -1.55 1.91 14.38
CA LYS A 59 -0.31 1.25 13.95
C LYS A 59 0.57 2.19 13.13
N ILE A 60 0.00 2.86 12.13
CA ILE A 60 0.71 3.86 11.31
C ILE A 60 1.26 5.00 12.18
N ASN A 61 0.41 5.59 13.04
CA ASN A 61 0.84 6.70 13.90
C ASN A 61 1.90 6.28 14.92
N PHE A 62 1.84 5.04 15.41
CA PHE A 62 2.82 4.48 16.33
C PHE A 62 4.20 4.36 15.66
N LEU A 63 4.27 3.74 14.49
CA LEU A 63 5.52 3.62 13.72
C LEU A 63 6.10 4.99 13.38
N LYS A 64 5.25 5.93 12.95
CA LYS A 64 5.64 7.31 12.71
C LYS A 64 6.23 7.97 13.96
N SER A 65 5.60 7.80 15.13
CA SER A 65 6.06 8.42 16.38
C SER A 65 7.41 7.88 16.87
N LEU A 66 7.78 6.69 16.42
CA LEU A 66 9.08 6.06 16.64
C LEU A 66 10.07 6.35 15.51
N GLU A 67 9.70 7.19 14.55
CA GLU A 67 10.51 7.54 13.36
C GLU A 67 10.87 6.32 12.47
N LEU A 68 10.08 5.24 12.58
CA LEU A 68 10.27 4.00 11.80
C LEU A 68 9.73 4.08 10.37
N ILE A 69 8.92 5.10 10.10
CA ILE A 69 8.44 5.51 8.78
C ILE A 69 8.38 7.04 8.75
N ASP A 70 8.61 7.63 7.58
CA ASP A 70 8.55 9.08 7.42
C ASP A 70 7.11 9.64 7.40
N ASP A 71 7.00 10.96 7.50
CA ASP A 71 5.73 11.71 7.46
C ASP A 71 4.89 11.43 6.21
N GLY A 72 5.55 11.35 5.06
CA GLY A 72 4.96 11.11 3.76
C GLY A 72 4.41 9.69 3.64
N THR A 73 5.22 8.68 3.96
CA THR A 73 4.76 7.28 4.00
C THR A 73 3.55 7.14 4.92
N ALA A 74 3.63 7.69 6.14
CA ALA A 74 2.51 7.66 7.08
C ALA A 74 1.25 8.32 6.50
N SER A 75 1.39 9.47 5.83
CA SER A 75 0.29 10.17 5.17
C SER A 75 -0.40 9.33 4.09
N GLY A 76 0.39 8.67 3.22
CA GLY A 76 -0.13 7.81 2.16
C GLY A 76 -0.85 6.57 2.71
N LEU A 77 -0.26 5.90 3.70
CA LEU A 77 -0.90 4.77 4.38
C LEU A 77 -2.24 5.17 5.03
N GLN A 78 -2.32 6.37 5.62
CA GLN A 78 -3.59 6.87 6.17
C GLN A 78 -4.65 7.07 5.08
N LYS A 79 -4.28 7.52 3.87
CA LYS A 79 -5.22 7.64 2.74
C LYS A 79 -5.73 6.28 2.28
N ILE A 80 -4.85 5.29 2.17
CA ILE A 80 -5.23 3.91 1.84
C ILE A 80 -6.21 3.37 2.88
N ASN A 81 -5.90 3.54 4.17
CA ASN A 81 -6.78 3.09 5.25
C ASN A 81 -8.15 3.80 5.22
N ARG A 82 -8.20 5.10 4.87
CA ARG A 82 -9.47 5.81 4.68
C ARG A 82 -10.30 5.20 3.56
N MET A 83 -9.69 4.91 2.42
CA MET A 83 -10.40 4.25 1.30
C MET A 83 -10.86 2.84 1.67
N ARG A 84 -10.02 2.04 2.37
CA ARG A 84 -10.43 0.74 2.94
C ARG A 84 -11.63 0.86 3.87
N ASN A 85 -11.67 1.88 4.71
CA ASN A 85 -12.79 2.11 5.62
C ASN A 85 -14.08 2.47 4.86
N LYS A 86 -14.00 3.18 3.73
CA LYS A 86 -15.18 3.42 2.88
C LYS A 86 -15.72 2.11 2.32
N PHE A 87 -14.84 1.30 1.73
CA PHE A 87 -15.17 -0.06 1.30
C PHE A 87 -15.86 -0.91 2.39
N ALA A 88 -15.44 -0.77 3.64
CA ALA A 88 -16.00 -1.55 4.76
C ALA A 88 -17.34 -1.02 5.29
N ASN A 89 -17.65 0.27 5.14
CA ASN A 89 -18.80 0.91 5.82
C ASN A 89 -19.86 1.44 4.85
N GLU A 90 -19.53 1.64 3.58
CA GLU A 90 -20.41 2.23 2.57
C GLU A 90 -20.80 1.14 1.56
N LEU A 91 -22.05 0.67 1.65
CA LEU A 91 -22.55 -0.44 0.84
C LEU A 91 -22.63 -0.03 -0.64
N GLY A 92 -21.94 -0.77 -1.52
CA GLY A 92 -21.85 -0.42 -2.94
C GLY A 92 -20.91 0.76 -3.24
N TYR A 93 -20.03 1.12 -2.32
CA TYR A 93 -19.01 2.14 -2.56
C TYR A 93 -18.10 1.74 -3.73
N GLU A 94 -17.98 2.67 -4.67
CA GLU A 94 -17.05 2.62 -5.79
C GLU A 94 -16.28 3.96 -5.83
N PRO A 95 -14.95 3.94 -5.72
CA PRO A 95 -14.16 5.17 -5.72
C PRO A 95 -14.28 5.85 -7.07
N ASN A 96 -14.62 7.14 -7.07
CA ASN A 96 -14.63 7.90 -8.32
C ASN A 96 -13.21 8.28 -8.76
N LYS A 97 -13.05 8.68 -10.02
CA LYS A 97 -11.78 9.12 -10.61
C LYS A 97 -11.03 10.16 -9.75
N GLY A 98 -11.73 11.13 -9.18
CA GLY A 98 -11.12 12.16 -8.34
C GLY A 98 -10.53 11.60 -7.05
N GLU A 99 -11.20 10.64 -6.41
CA GLU A 99 -10.68 9.96 -5.23
C GLU A 99 -9.44 9.12 -5.55
N LEU A 100 -9.46 8.41 -6.68
CA LEU A 100 -8.33 7.61 -7.15
C LEU A 100 -7.12 8.48 -7.49
N LEU A 101 -7.30 9.55 -8.27
CA LEU A 101 -6.22 10.49 -8.60
C LEU A 101 -5.65 11.17 -7.35
N ASN A 102 -6.49 11.53 -6.38
CA ASN A 102 -6.03 12.13 -5.12
C ASN A 102 -5.21 11.15 -4.27
N LEU A 103 -5.60 9.87 -4.26
CA LEU A 103 -4.82 8.81 -3.63
C LEU A 103 -3.48 8.65 -4.34
N ILE A 104 -3.48 8.41 -5.64
CA ILE A 104 -2.27 8.09 -6.41
C ILE A 104 -1.30 9.28 -6.46
N SER A 105 -1.79 10.51 -6.65
CA SER A 105 -0.95 11.71 -6.59
C SER A 105 -0.23 11.84 -5.25
N ASN A 106 -0.92 11.47 -4.16
CA ASN A 106 -0.31 11.49 -2.84
C ASN A 106 0.70 10.34 -2.67
N LEU A 107 0.42 9.16 -3.19
CA LEU A 107 1.40 8.06 -3.14
C LEU A 107 2.65 8.42 -3.96
N ARG A 108 2.51 8.92 -5.19
CA ARG A 108 3.64 9.39 -6.03
C ARG A 108 4.53 10.41 -5.34
N ALA A 109 3.93 11.32 -4.57
CA ALA A 109 4.68 12.36 -3.88
C ALA A 109 5.44 11.87 -2.64
N ASN A 110 5.12 10.67 -2.12
CA ASN A 110 5.60 10.20 -0.81
C ASN A 110 6.25 8.82 -0.84
N PHE A 111 6.11 8.07 -1.94
CA PHE A 111 6.71 6.76 -2.14
C PHE A 111 7.73 6.82 -3.27
N CYS A 112 8.79 6.02 -3.18
CA CYS A 112 9.83 5.94 -4.18
C CYS A 112 9.37 5.06 -5.36
N ASP A 113 8.82 5.64 -6.43
CA ASP A 113 8.25 4.92 -7.58
C ASP A 113 9.29 4.17 -8.44
N ILE A 114 10.00 3.21 -7.85
CA ILE A 114 11.08 2.42 -8.48
C ILE A 114 10.56 1.52 -9.61
N THR A 115 9.29 1.12 -9.56
CA THR A 115 8.67 0.33 -10.64
C THR A 115 8.12 1.21 -11.76
N GLY A 116 7.98 2.52 -11.53
CA GLY A 116 7.25 3.44 -12.41
C GLY A 116 5.74 3.17 -12.45
N GLY A 117 5.24 2.27 -11.59
CA GLY A 117 3.86 1.82 -11.60
C GLY A 117 2.89 2.90 -11.12
N LEU A 118 3.31 3.76 -10.18
CA LEU A 118 2.45 4.86 -9.72
C LEU A 118 2.33 5.97 -10.76
N GLU A 119 3.42 6.29 -11.48
CA GLU A 119 3.41 7.23 -12.61
C GLU A 119 2.47 6.73 -13.71
N GLN A 120 2.66 5.48 -14.18
CA GLN A 120 1.84 4.88 -15.23
C GLN A 120 0.37 4.83 -14.84
N LEU A 121 0.08 4.43 -13.60
CA LEU A 121 -1.30 4.37 -13.10
C LEU A 121 -1.93 5.76 -13.03
N HIS A 122 -1.16 6.78 -12.68
CA HIS A 122 -1.64 8.16 -12.67
C HIS A 122 -2.00 8.64 -14.07
N GLU A 123 -1.08 8.52 -15.03
CA GLU A 123 -1.31 8.89 -16.44
C GLU A 123 -2.51 8.12 -17.03
N ALA A 124 -2.58 6.81 -16.78
CA ALA A 124 -3.70 5.98 -17.24
C ALA A 124 -5.03 6.48 -16.68
N LEU A 125 -5.10 6.87 -15.41
CA LEU A 125 -6.32 7.42 -14.81
C LEU A 125 -6.64 8.85 -15.25
N GLU A 126 -5.70 9.60 -15.84
CA GLU A 126 -6.04 10.85 -16.52
C GLU A 126 -6.87 10.58 -17.78
N GLU A 127 -6.60 9.48 -18.47
CA GLU A 127 -7.32 9.07 -19.69
C GLU A 127 -8.53 8.15 -19.42
N CYS A 128 -8.52 7.42 -18.30
CA CYS A 128 -9.55 6.46 -17.90
C CYS A 128 -10.43 6.98 -16.77
N ASN A 129 -11.59 6.34 -16.55
CA ASN A 129 -12.52 6.70 -15.47
C ASN A 129 -12.47 5.72 -14.29
N THR A 130 -11.97 4.50 -14.49
CA THR A 130 -11.89 3.44 -13.49
C THR A 130 -10.55 2.71 -13.55
N LEU A 131 -10.14 2.09 -12.43
CA LEU A 131 -8.95 1.23 -12.37
C LEU A 131 -9.05 0.04 -13.33
N GLN A 132 -10.24 -0.53 -13.52
CA GLN A 132 -10.46 -1.60 -14.48
C GLN A 132 -10.10 -1.16 -15.91
N SER A 133 -10.61 0.01 -16.34
CA SER A 133 -10.32 0.52 -17.68
C SER A 133 -8.84 0.90 -17.87
N ALA A 134 -8.17 1.35 -16.80
CA ALA A 134 -6.72 1.58 -16.83
C ALA A 134 -5.95 0.26 -17.03
N ASN A 135 -6.34 -0.79 -16.30
CA ASN A 135 -5.70 -2.10 -16.42
C ASN A 135 -5.91 -2.72 -17.81
N GLU A 136 -7.14 -2.71 -18.32
CA GLU A 136 -7.45 -3.27 -19.65
C GLU A 136 -6.73 -2.55 -20.80
N LYS A 137 -6.53 -1.22 -20.70
CA LYS A 137 -5.96 -0.40 -21.78
C LYS A 137 -4.43 -0.28 -21.70
N TYR A 138 -3.88 -0.17 -20.49
CA TYR A 138 -2.46 0.12 -20.27
C TYR A 138 -1.71 -0.97 -19.51
N GLY A 139 -2.40 -1.99 -18.99
CA GLY A 139 -1.79 -3.04 -18.17
C GLY A 139 -1.33 -2.56 -16.79
N CYS A 140 -1.83 -1.42 -16.33
CA CYS A 140 -1.53 -0.89 -14.99
C CYS A 140 -2.81 -0.78 -14.16
N GLY A 141 -2.74 -1.21 -12.91
CA GLY A 141 -3.92 -1.33 -12.06
C GLY A 141 -3.61 -1.25 -10.58
N LEU A 142 -4.49 -1.87 -9.80
CA LEU A 142 -4.40 -1.84 -8.34
C LEU A 142 -3.16 -2.59 -7.82
N ALA A 143 -2.69 -3.60 -8.56
CA ALA A 143 -1.50 -4.36 -8.20
C ALA A 143 -0.26 -3.46 -8.14
N ASP A 144 -0.03 -2.63 -9.16
CA ASP A 144 1.10 -1.70 -9.24
C ASP A 144 1.18 -0.76 -8.04
N LEU A 145 0.02 -0.23 -7.63
CA LEU A 145 -0.08 0.63 -6.45
C LEU A 145 0.44 -0.09 -5.20
N PHE A 146 -0.04 -1.31 -4.93
CA PHE A 146 0.35 -2.04 -3.72
C PHE A 146 1.76 -2.60 -3.79
N ILE A 147 2.21 -3.04 -4.96
CA ILE A 147 3.58 -3.51 -5.18
C ILE A 147 4.56 -2.38 -4.80
N GLN A 148 4.30 -1.16 -5.27
CA GLN A 148 5.18 -0.03 -4.96
C GLN A 148 5.20 0.30 -3.46
N ILE A 149 4.05 0.33 -2.81
CA ILE A 149 3.99 0.58 -1.36
C ILE A 149 4.76 -0.49 -0.58
N VAL A 150 4.63 -1.76 -1.00
CA VAL A 150 5.32 -2.88 -0.37
C VAL A 150 6.83 -2.78 -0.53
N TYR A 151 7.32 -2.28 -1.67
CA TYR A 151 8.75 -2.07 -1.88
C TYR A 151 9.35 -1.10 -0.86
N ASP A 152 8.72 0.06 -0.67
CA ASP A 152 9.16 1.04 0.33
C ASP A 152 9.06 0.50 1.76
N LEU A 153 7.97 -0.19 2.10
CA LEU A 153 7.82 -0.79 3.44
C LEU A 153 8.84 -1.90 3.72
N GLU A 154 9.22 -2.67 2.70
CA GLU A 154 10.31 -3.65 2.81
C GLU A 154 11.67 -2.97 3.02
N GLU A 155 11.88 -1.77 2.49
CA GLU A 155 13.08 -0.97 2.75
C GLU A 155 13.12 -0.52 4.23
N TYR A 156 12.02 0.04 4.75
CA TYR A 156 11.89 0.37 6.16
C TYR A 156 12.15 -0.84 7.07
N ARG A 157 11.64 -2.02 6.68
CA ARG A 157 11.86 -3.27 7.42
C ARG A 157 13.34 -3.68 7.47
N LYS A 158 14.11 -3.40 6.42
CA LYS A 158 15.53 -3.80 6.29
C LYS A 158 16.48 -2.82 6.99
N ASN A 159 16.17 -1.52 6.96
CA ASN A 159 17.08 -0.47 7.42
C ASN A 159 17.39 -0.53 8.93
N GLU A 160 16.58 -1.19 9.75
CA GLU A 160 16.83 -1.31 11.20
C GLU A 160 17.51 -2.62 11.64
N ALA A 161 17.75 -3.57 10.73
CA ALA A 161 18.54 -4.76 11.08
C ALA A 161 20.06 -4.46 11.21
N ALA A 162 20.46 -3.19 11.08
CA ALA A 162 21.85 -2.74 10.97
C ALA A 162 22.37 -1.90 12.15
N VAL A 163 21.61 -1.79 13.25
CA VAL A 163 22.05 -1.09 14.49
C VAL A 163 22.21 -2.08 15.63
#